data_AF-A0A969QGP4-F1
#
_entry.id   AF-A0A969QGP4-F1
#
_cell.length_a   1.000
_cell.length_b   1.000
_cell.length_c   1.000
_cell.angle_alpha   90.00
_cell.angle_beta   90.00
_cell.angle_gamma   90.00
#
_symmetry.space_group_name_H-M   'P 1'
#
loop_
_entity.id
_entity.type
_entity.pdbx_description
1 polymer ?
#
loop_
_entity_poly.entity_id
_entity_poly.type
_entity_poly.pdbx_seq_one_letter_code
_entity_poly.pdbx_strand_id
1 'polypeptide(L)'
;YTELVTASGIDRDLVNLNFVSLDGNSAYDRLFISPQLPRNNSGQVVPSWMKRYAHCAKGGWWCSGLDPLNDWQPMEWGTFKPNFPAKNQDGKVIKYEHPPSISYAIVFVCV
;
A
#
# COMPACT_ATOMS: atom_id res chain seq x y z
N TYR A 1 0.49 -9.97 -12.19
CA TYR A 1 0.15 -9.43 -13.52
C TYR A 1 -1.21 -9.94 -14.01
N THR A 2 -1.47 -11.25 -13.96
CA THR A 2 -2.72 -11.84 -14.48
C THR A 2 -4.01 -11.25 -13.88
N GLU A 3 -4.05 -10.94 -12.58
CA GLU A 3 -5.27 -10.39 -11.97
C GLU A 3 -5.66 -9.02 -12.56
N LEU A 4 -4.73 -8.06 -12.60
CA LEU A 4 -5.02 -6.69 -13.04
C LEU A 4 -5.28 -6.59 -14.55
N VAL A 5 -4.49 -7.29 -15.36
CA VAL A 5 -4.60 -7.22 -16.83
C VAL A 5 -5.72 -8.14 -17.34
N THR A 6 -5.82 -9.37 -16.85
CA THR A 6 -6.75 -10.37 -17.39
C THR A 6 -8.14 -10.30 -16.75
N ALA A 7 -8.25 -10.02 -15.45
CA ALA A 7 -9.56 -9.97 -14.78
C ALA A 7 -10.17 -8.56 -14.77
N SER A 8 -9.35 -7.51 -14.64
CA SER A 8 -9.84 -6.12 -14.62
C SER A 8 -9.75 -5.38 -15.97
N GLY A 9 -9.09 -5.98 -16.98
CA GLY A 9 -9.00 -5.40 -18.32
C GLY A 9 -8.17 -4.12 -18.39
N ILE A 10 -7.29 -3.89 -17.41
CA ILE A 10 -6.41 -2.72 -17.38
C ILE A 10 -5.28 -2.94 -18.39
N ASP A 11 -4.96 -1.91 -19.16
CA ASP A 11 -3.83 -1.93 -20.09
C ASP A 11 -2.53 -2.30 -19.37
N ARG A 12 -1.69 -3.13 -19.99
CA ARG A 12 -0.46 -3.65 -19.39
C ARG A 12 0.51 -2.53 -19.06
N ASP A 13 0.60 -1.50 -19.89
CA ASP A 13 1.53 -0.40 -19.70
C ASP A 13 1.08 0.49 -18.53
N LEU A 14 -0.23 0.70 -18.39
CA LEU A 14 -0.80 1.36 -17.20
C LEU A 14 -0.56 0.56 -15.92
N VAL A 15 -0.65 -0.78 -15.98
CA VAL A 15 -0.32 -1.64 -14.84
C VAL A 15 1.16 -1.51 -14.47
N ASN A 16 2.06 -1.57 -15.45
CA ASN A 16 3.49 -1.44 -15.20
C ASN A 16 3.89 -0.06 -14.68
N LEU A 17 3.15 0.99 -15.06
CA LEU A 17 3.42 2.36 -14.68
C LEU A 17 2.95 2.67 -13.25
N ASN A 18 1.78 2.17 -12.85
CA ASN A 18 1.13 2.57 -11.60
C ASN A 18 1.15 1.50 -10.51
N PHE A 19 1.34 0.22 -10.85
CA PHE A 19 1.24 -0.89 -9.92
C PHE A 19 2.56 -1.61 -9.70
N VAL A 20 2.92 -1.80 -8.43
CA VAL A 20 4.11 -2.56 -8.01
C VAL A 20 3.67 -3.74 -7.17
N SER A 21 4.14 -4.94 -7.51
CA SER A 21 3.95 -6.11 -6.65
C SER A 21 4.92 -6.01 -5.47
N LEU A 22 4.40 -6.07 -4.25
CA LEU A 22 5.20 -6.05 -3.02
C LEU A 22 4.91 -7.29 -2.19
N ASP A 23 5.93 -7.79 -1.51
CA ASP A 23 5.84 -8.87 -0.53
C ASP A 23 6.84 -8.66 0.62
N GLY A 24 6.67 -9.44 1.70
CA GLY A 24 7.58 -9.43 2.84
C GLY A 24 7.79 -8.02 3.42
N ASN A 25 9.05 -7.61 3.55
CA ASN A 25 9.42 -6.31 4.11
C ASN A 25 9.12 -5.13 3.18
N SER A 26 9.10 -5.34 1.86
CA SER A 26 8.85 -4.25 0.91
C SER A 26 7.45 -3.63 1.06
N ALA A 27 6.47 -4.42 1.52
CA ALA A 27 5.14 -3.93 1.87
C ALA A 27 5.18 -3.02 3.10
N TYR A 28 6.00 -3.34 4.11
CA TYR A 28 6.17 -2.51 5.30
C TYR A 28 6.90 -1.22 5.01
N ASP A 29 7.89 -1.24 4.12
CA ASP A 29 8.64 -0.04 3.74
C ASP A 29 7.71 1.03 3.14
N ARG A 30 6.71 0.60 2.36
CA ARG A 30 5.71 1.50 1.76
C ARG A 30 4.57 1.89 2.71
N LEU A 31 4.15 0.98 3.60
CA LEU A 31 3.10 1.28 4.57
C LEU A 31 3.61 2.12 5.74
N PHE A 32 4.83 1.90 6.22
CA PHE A 32 5.36 2.52 7.44
C PHE A 32 6.24 3.76 7.19
N ILE A 33 5.87 4.55 6.19
CA ILE A 33 6.52 5.81 5.83
C ILE A 33 6.29 6.93 6.87
N SER A 34 5.24 6.84 7.69
CA SER A 34 4.92 7.85 8.70
C SER A 34 5.95 7.88 9.85
N PRO A 35 6.54 9.04 10.18
CA PRO A 35 7.39 9.17 11.36
C PRO A 35 6.61 9.12 12.68
N GLN A 36 5.29 9.30 12.65
CA GLN A 36 4.41 9.22 13.83
C GLN A 36 4.14 7.78 14.28
N LEU A 37 4.63 6.78 13.55
CA LEU A 37 4.45 5.39 13.93
C LEU A 37 5.25 5.06 15.19
N PRO A 38 4.66 4.34 16.15
CA PRO A 38 5.36 3.95 17.35
C PRO A 38 6.52 3.02 16.99
N ARG A 39 7.73 3.45 17.34
CA ARG A 39 8.97 2.73 17.13
C ARG A 39 9.65 2.45 18.48
N ASN A 40 10.41 1.36 18.55
CA ASN A 40 11.26 1.06 19.69
C ASN A 40 12.52 1.95 19.68
N ASN A 41 13.32 1.87 20.75
CA ASN A 41 14.58 2.62 20.85
C ASN A 41 15.61 2.26 19.75
N SER A 42 15.42 1.13 19.06
CA SER A 42 16.23 0.70 17.90
C SER A 42 15.70 1.22 16.56
N GLY A 43 14.64 2.05 16.55
CA GLY A 43 14.03 2.62 15.34
C GLY A 43 13.08 1.69 14.59
N GLN A 44 12.84 0.47 15.08
CA GLN A 44 11.94 -0.49 14.46
C GLN A 44 10.50 -0.25 14.90
N VAL A 45 9.55 -0.42 13.99
CA VAL A 45 8.11 -0.35 14.29
C VAL A 45 7.76 -1.39 15.36
N VAL A 46 6.95 -1.00 16.35
CA VAL A 46 6.63 -1.88 17.48
C VAL A 46 5.92 -3.18 17.04
N PRO A 47 6.13 -4.31 17.74
CA PRO A 47 5.62 -5.61 17.30
C PRO A 47 4.09 -5.70 17.13
N SER A 48 3.32 -4.91 17.89
CA SER A 48 1.86 -4.86 17.77
C SER A 48 1.39 -4.39 16.40
N TRP A 49 2.11 -3.43 15.80
CA TRP A 49 1.86 -2.95 14.45
C TRP A 49 2.29 -3.98 13.41
N MET A 50 3.47 -4.60 13.58
CA MET A 50 3.91 -5.69 12.70
C MET A 50 2.89 -6.83 12.66
N LYS A 51 2.31 -7.19 13.82
CA LYS A 51 1.25 -8.22 13.90
C LYS A 51 -0.03 -7.79 13.19
N ARG A 52 -0.43 -6.51 13.30
CA ARG A 52 -1.63 -5.97 12.65
C ARG A 52 -1.53 -6.01 11.12
N TYR A 53 -0.35 -5.74 10.56
CA TYR A 53 -0.11 -5.71 9.11
C TYR A 53 0.52 -7.00 8.57
N ALA A 54 0.57 -8.08 9.36
CA ALA A 54 1.22 -9.33 8.97
C ALA A 54 0.62 -9.97 7.69
N HIS A 55 -0.64 -9.68 7.36
CA HIS A 55 -1.26 -10.08 6.10
C HIS A 55 -0.66 -9.36 4.89
N CYS A 56 -0.15 -8.14 5.05
CA CYS A 56 0.44 -7.38 3.96
C CYS A 56 1.76 -7.99 3.47
N ALA A 57 2.52 -8.61 4.38
CA ALA A 57 3.73 -9.35 4.01
C ALA A 57 3.46 -10.60 3.17
N LYS A 58 2.21 -11.08 3.06
CA LYS A 58 1.83 -12.23 2.22
C LYS A 58 1.66 -11.87 0.73
N GLY A 59 2.05 -10.66 0.35
CA GLY A 59 2.00 -10.18 -1.01
C GLY A 59 0.77 -9.33 -1.30
N GLY A 60 0.92 -8.44 -2.28
CA GLY A 60 -0.16 -7.59 -2.76
C GLY A 60 0.33 -6.60 -3.80
N TRP A 61 -0.56 -5.69 -4.16
CA TRP A 61 -0.32 -4.65 -5.15
C TRP A 61 -0.29 -3.29 -4.49
N TRP A 62 0.80 -2.58 -4.68
CA TRP A 62 0.91 -1.17 -4.35
C TRP A 62 0.52 -0.33 -5.54
N CYS A 63 -0.43 0.58 -5.34
CA CYS A 63 -0.82 1.58 -6.32
C CYS A 63 -0.46 2.95 -5.75
N SER A 64 0.52 3.62 -6.36
CA SER A 64 0.87 5.02 -6.07
C SER A 64 0.54 5.89 -7.27
N GLY A 65 0.13 7.11 -7.00
CA GLY A 65 -0.23 8.09 -8.02
C GLY A 65 0.81 9.18 -8.16
N LEU A 66 0.46 10.19 -8.96
CA LEU A 66 1.19 11.44 -9.09
C LEU A 66 0.59 12.48 -8.14
N ASP A 67 1.44 13.33 -7.57
CA ASP A 67 1.00 14.43 -6.72
C ASP A 67 0.78 15.71 -7.56
N PRO A 68 -0.47 16.17 -7.76
CA PRO A 68 -0.74 17.38 -8.55
C PRO A 68 -0.24 18.66 -7.87
N LEU A 69 0.06 18.62 -6.57
CA LEU A 69 0.60 19.76 -5.82
C LEU A 69 2.14 19.79 -5.82
N ASN A 70 2.79 18.73 -6.32
CA ASN A 70 4.24 18.59 -6.36
C ASN A 70 4.69 18.24 -7.78
N ASP A 71 4.36 19.08 -8.76
CA ASP A 71 4.78 18.96 -10.17
C ASP A 71 4.54 17.57 -10.78
N TRP A 72 3.46 16.90 -10.39
CA TRP A 72 3.12 15.55 -10.85
C TRP A 72 4.23 14.52 -10.59
N GLN A 73 5.06 14.75 -9.57
CA GLN A 73 6.08 13.78 -9.16
C GLN A 73 5.43 12.53 -8.54
N PRO A 74 6.11 11.37 -8.59
CA PRO A 74 5.64 10.15 -7.95
C PRO A 74 5.36 10.38 -6.47
N MET A 75 4.14 10.07 -6.05
CA MET A 75 3.74 10.23 -4.66
C MET A 75 4.32 9.08 -3.82
N GLU A 76 4.91 9.42 -2.67
CA GLU A 76 5.37 8.41 -1.71
C GLU A 76 4.17 7.67 -1.07
N TRP A 77 3.04 8.36 -0.95
CA TRP A 77 1.78 7.79 -0.51
C TRP A 77 1.09 6.98 -1.61
N GLY A 78 0.38 5.94 -1.20
CA GLY A 78 -0.35 5.07 -2.10
C GLY A 78 -1.34 4.18 -1.36
N THR A 79 -1.97 3.30 -2.12
CA THR A 79 -2.94 2.32 -1.62
C THR A 79 -2.40 0.92 -1.86
N PHE A 80 -2.35 0.13 -0.79
CA PHE A 80 -1.96 -1.26 -0.86
C PHE A 80 -3.19 -2.16 -0.92
N LYS A 81 -3.25 -3.03 -1.93
CA LYS A 81 -4.25 -4.09 -2.08
C LYS A 81 -3.59 -5.43 -1.71
N PRO A 82 -3.78 -5.95 -0.48
CA PRO A 82 -3.25 -7.25 -0.10
C PRO A 82 -3.91 -8.39 -0.89
N ASN A 83 -3.14 -9.42 -1.24
CA ASN A 83 -3.67 -10.65 -1.83
C ASN A 83 -4.61 -11.38 -0.86
N PHE A 84 -4.31 -11.28 0.44
CA PHE A 84 -5.08 -11.87 1.52
C PHE A 84 -5.61 -10.75 2.43
N PRO A 85 -6.81 -10.22 2.16
CA PRO A 85 -7.34 -9.09 2.93
C PRO A 85 -7.63 -9.51 4.38
N ALA A 86 -7.27 -8.63 5.32
CA ALA A 86 -7.60 -8.82 6.73
C ALA A 86 -9.10 -8.60 6.98
N LYS A 87 -9.58 -9.06 8.13
CA LYS A 87 -10.91 -8.73 8.63
C LYS A 87 -10.78 -7.80 9.83
N ASN A 88 -11.63 -6.81 9.91
CA ASN A 88 -11.74 -5.96 11.10
C ASN A 88 -12.38 -6.75 12.26
N GLN A 89 -12.45 -6.13 13.43
CA GLN A 89 -13.07 -6.73 14.63
C GLN A 89 -14.56 -7.08 14.43
N ASP A 90 -15.26 -6.35 13.55
CA ASP A 90 -16.66 -6.61 13.17
C ASP A 90 -16.81 -7.66 12.05
N GLY A 91 -15.71 -8.31 11.63
CA GLY A 91 -15.70 -9.30 10.54
C GLY A 91 -15.75 -8.72 9.12
N LYS A 92 -15.76 -7.40 8.95
CA LYS A 92 -15.72 -6.72 7.64
C LYS A 92 -14.34 -6.88 7.00
N VAL A 93 -14.32 -7.22 5.72
CA VAL A 93 -13.09 -7.40 4.94
C VAL A 93 -12.47 -6.03 4.63
N ILE A 94 -11.21 -5.85 5.03
CA ILE A 94 -10.40 -4.69 4.70
C ILE A 94 -9.73 -4.97 3.36
N LYS A 95 -10.31 -4.40 2.30
CA LYS A 95 -9.84 -4.63 0.91
C LYS A 95 -8.57 -3.84 0.57
N TYR A 96 -8.38 -2.69 1.21
CA TYR A 96 -7.30 -1.75 0.94
C TYR A 96 -6.70 -1.26 2.24
N GLU A 97 -5.39 -1.16 2.26
CA GLU A 97 -4.59 -0.63 3.36
C GLU A 97 -3.92 0.67 2.89
N HIS A 98 -3.83 1.63 3.78
CA HIS A 98 -3.16 2.91 3.53
C HIS A 98 -2.06 3.12 4.56
N PRO A 99 -1.02 3.91 4.24
CA PRO A 99 -0.06 4.38 5.22
C PRO A 99 -0.79 4.96 6.46
N PRO A 100 -0.58 4.37 7.64
CA PRO A 100 -1.23 4.81 8.86
C PRO A 100 -0.64 6.15 9.33
N SER A 101 -1.47 6.92 10.05
CA SER A 101 -1.07 8.21 10.64
C SER A 101 -0.66 9.29 9.64
N ILE A 102 -1.09 9.16 8.37
CA ILE A 102 -0.98 10.18 7.33
C ILE A 102 -2.39 10.54 6.85
N SER A 103 -2.62 11.81 6.55
CA SER A 103 -3.89 12.27 5.97
C SER A 103 -4.17 11.53 4.65
N TYR A 104 -5.40 11.06 4.47
CA TYR A 104 -5.81 10.41 3.23
C TYR A 104 -5.64 11.38 2.05
N ALA A 105 -4.87 10.98 1.05
CA ALA A 105 -4.72 11.71 -0.20
C ALA A 105 -5.49 11.00 -1.32
N ILE A 106 -5.82 11.72 -2.38
CA ILE A 106 -6.41 11.13 -3.59
C ILE A 106 -5.25 10.60 -4.46
N VAL A 107 -5.35 9.35 -4.91
CA VAL A 107 -4.40 8.77 -5.88
C VAL A 107 -4.79 9.22 -7.29
N PHE A 108 -3.93 10.02 -7.95
CA PHE A 108 -4.04 10.28 -9.38
C PHE A 108 -3.17 9.29 -10.15
N VAL A 109 -3.79 8.38 -10.88
CA VAL A 109 -3.05 7.43 -11.74
C VAL A 109 -2.53 8.15 -12.98
N CYS A 110 -1.32 7.81 -13.41
CA CYS A 110 -0.79 8.29 -14.68
C CYS A 110 -1.58 7.60 -15.81
N VAL A 111 -2.16 8.40 -16.70
CA VAL A 111 -2.96 8.02 -17.88
C VAL A 111 -2.19 8.17 -19.17
#